data_AF-E9FK54-F1
#
_entry.id   AF-E9FK54-F1
#
_cell.length_a   1.000
_cell.length_b   1.000
_cell.length_c   1.000
_cell.angle_alpha   90.00
_cell.angle_beta   90.00
_cell.angle_gamma   90.00
#
_symmetry.space_group_name_H-M   'P 1'
#
loop_
_entity.id
_entity.type
_entity.pdbx_description
1 polymer ?
#
loop_
_entity_poly.entity_id
_entity_poly.type
_entity_poly.pdbx_seq_one_letter_code
_entity_poly.pdbx_strand_id
1 'polypeptide(L)'
;MTFLIPFRSYIPKKYQLKYKLRNSAKAGYVEGLDIGKTLILEEKSYLLNTTFRLRKIEDYYKVMDNDKAIINKLVKAIIDYNRALEINDRNKLEDPKRFKFSTFQNYSTRLKVITEKDYLE
;
A
#
# COMPACT_ATOMS: atom_id res chain seq x y z
N MET A 1 -14.60 3.82 -3.49
CA MET A 1 -14.03 2.84 -2.54
C MET A 1 -12.97 3.56 -1.71
N THR A 2 -12.93 3.33 -0.40
CA THR A 2 -11.95 3.98 0.48
C THR A 2 -10.88 2.98 0.89
N PHE A 3 -9.62 3.32 0.65
CA PHE A 3 -8.46 2.50 1.01
C PHE A 3 -7.77 3.04 2.24
N LEU A 4 -7.32 2.15 3.11
CA LEU A 4 -6.51 2.45 4.28
C LEU A 4 -5.13 1.83 4.11
N ILE A 5 -4.09 2.66 4.04
CA ILE A 5 -2.71 2.19 3.91
C ILE A 5 -2.04 2.26 5.29
N PRO A 6 -1.65 1.14 5.89
CA PRO A 6 -1.10 1.15 7.23
C PRO A 6 0.29 1.79 7.24
N PHE A 7 0.51 2.69 8.20
CA PHE A 7 1.82 3.19 8.55
C PHE A 7 2.55 2.14 9.40
N ARG A 8 3.70 1.63 8.94
CA ARG A 8 4.43 0.55 9.62
C ARG A 8 5.90 0.89 9.83
N SER A 9 6.40 0.45 10.98
CA SER A 9 7.82 0.26 11.22
C SER A 9 8.27 -1.11 10.71
N TYR A 10 9.58 -1.27 10.54
CA TYR A 10 10.22 -2.55 10.24
C TYR A 10 9.67 -3.25 8.97
N ILE A 11 9.40 -2.50 7.90
CA ILE A 11 9.09 -3.09 6.59
C ILE A 11 10.40 -3.54 5.93
N PRO A 12 10.58 -4.81 5.52
CA PRO A 12 11.81 -5.27 4.87
C PRO A 12 12.14 -4.46 3.60
N LYS A 13 13.39 -4.03 3.42
CA LYS A 13 13.84 -3.28 2.23
C LYS A 13 13.54 -4.01 0.92
N LYS A 14 13.57 -5.34 0.94
CA LYS A 14 13.31 -6.21 -0.22
C LYS A 14 11.85 -6.23 -0.71
N TYR A 15 10.88 -5.77 0.08
CA TYR A 15 9.47 -5.77 -0.32
C TYR A 15 9.17 -4.63 -1.29
N GLN A 16 8.44 -4.89 -2.38
CA GLN A 16 8.22 -3.91 -3.44
C GLN A 16 7.02 -3.00 -3.15
N LEU A 17 6.01 -3.51 -2.45
CA LEU A 17 4.76 -2.82 -2.16
C LEU A 17 4.88 -1.91 -0.92
N LYS A 18 5.72 -0.88 -1.00
CA LYS A 18 5.94 0.09 0.09
C LYS A 18 6.24 1.49 -0.41
N TYR A 19 5.76 2.50 0.30
CA TYR A 19 6.23 3.88 0.17
C TYR A 19 7.15 4.20 1.35
N LYS A 20 8.45 4.33 1.07
CA LYS A 20 9.48 4.54 2.09
C LYS A 20 9.52 6.02 2.48
N LEU A 21 9.38 6.30 3.78
CA LEU A 21 9.66 7.64 4.32
C LEU A 21 11.10 7.76 4.83
N ARG A 22 11.62 6.70 5.48
CA ARG A 22 12.96 6.66 6.06
C ARG A 22 13.47 5.23 6.27
N ASN A 23 14.76 5.11 6.58
CA ASN A 23 15.29 3.86 7.12
C ASN A 23 14.77 3.65 8.55
N SER A 24 14.50 2.40 8.92
CA SER A 24 14.18 2.07 10.32
C SER A 24 15.46 1.99 11.15
N ALA A 25 15.30 1.98 12.48
CA ALA A 25 16.40 1.74 13.42
C ALA A 25 17.04 0.34 13.23
N LYS A 26 16.27 -0.64 12.74
CA LYS A 26 16.80 -1.97 12.42
C LYS A 26 17.35 -2.00 11.00
N ALA A 27 18.62 -2.39 10.87
CA ALA A 27 19.29 -2.55 9.58
C ALA A 27 18.52 -3.51 8.66
N GLY A 28 18.40 -3.15 7.37
CA GLY A 28 17.64 -3.92 6.38
C GLY A 28 16.14 -3.60 6.33
N TYR A 29 15.64 -2.67 7.15
CA TYR A 29 14.23 -2.31 7.21
C TYR A 29 13.99 -0.81 6.99
N VAL A 30 12.75 -0.46 6.65
CA VAL A 30 12.27 0.90 6.43
C VAL A 30 11.01 1.18 7.24
N GLU A 31 10.68 2.46 7.35
CA GLU A 31 9.41 2.92 7.89
C GLU A 31 8.68 3.72 6.82
N GLY A 32 7.35 3.60 6.80
CA GLY A 32 6.51 4.27 5.84
C GLY A 32 5.17 3.56 5.66
N LEU A 33 4.59 3.71 4.47
CA LEU A 33 3.28 3.15 4.14
C LEU A 33 3.44 1.78 3.48
N ASP A 34 2.78 0.76 4.02
CA ASP A 34 2.82 -0.60 3.49
C ASP A 34 1.65 -0.83 2.52
N ILE A 35 1.90 -0.53 1.24
CA ILE A 35 0.93 -0.66 0.15
C ILE A 35 0.42 -2.11 0.04
N GLY A 36 1.28 -3.09 0.30
CA GLY A 36 0.92 -4.50 0.24
C GLY A 36 -0.06 -4.93 1.34
N LYS A 37 -0.24 -4.11 2.38
CA LYS A 37 -1.15 -4.38 3.51
C LYS A 37 -2.34 -3.43 3.52
N THR A 38 -2.66 -2.81 2.38
CA THR A 38 -3.80 -1.90 2.24
C THR A 38 -5.11 -2.63 2.51
N LEU A 39 -5.99 -1.99 3.27
CA LEU A 39 -7.33 -2.48 3.58
C LEU A 39 -8.38 -1.67 2.83
N ILE A 40 -9.55 -2.26 2.59
CA ILE A 40 -10.73 -1.52 2.13
C ILE A 40 -11.60 -1.25 3.36
N LEU A 41 -11.99 0.01 3.54
CA LEU A 41 -12.90 0.41 4.60
C LEU A 41 -14.34 0.08 4.17
N GLU A 42 -14.97 -0.87 4.86
CA GLU A 42 -16.39 -1.22 4.63
C GLU A 42 -17.32 -0.21 5.28
N GLU A 43 -17.08 0.11 6.55
CA GLU A 43 -17.93 0.97 7.36
C GLU A 43 -17.12 2.05 8.05
N LYS A 44 -17.61 3.28 7.99
CA LYS A 44 -16.95 4.43 8.64
C LYS A 44 -16.86 4.28 10.16
N SER A 45 -17.73 3.46 10.77
CA SER A 45 -17.75 3.13 12.20
C SER A 45 -16.44 2.49 12.69
N TYR A 46 -15.67 1.86 11.80
CA TYR A 46 -14.37 1.27 12.14
C TYR A 46 -13.25 2.29 12.31
N LEU A 47 -13.47 3.55 11.91
CA LEU A 47 -12.49 4.62 12.10
C LEU A 47 -12.68 5.28 13.46
N LEU A 48 -11.64 5.21 14.28
CA LEU A 48 -11.52 6.07 15.45
C LEU A 48 -11.13 7.47 15.00
N ASN A 49 -11.92 8.48 15.35
CA ASN A 49 -11.61 9.90 15.08
C ASN A 49 -10.51 10.46 16.00
N THR A 50 -9.52 9.64 16.34
CA THR A 50 -8.38 10.01 17.18
C THR A 50 -7.19 10.38 16.32
N THR A 51 -6.57 11.52 16.60
CA THR A 51 -5.32 11.91 15.95
C THR A 51 -4.15 11.09 16.50
N PHE A 52 -3.33 10.53 15.61
CA PHE A 52 -2.08 9.89 15.98
C PHE A 52 -0.90 10.80 15.65
N ARG A 53 0.00 10.99 16.62
CA ARG A 53 1.23 11.75 16.40
C ARG A 53 2.30 10.87 15.75
N LEU A 54 2.72 11.22 14.53
CA LEU A 54 3.88 10.59 13.91
C LEU A 54 5.16 10.85 14.74
N ARG A 55 6.07 9.87 14.74
CA ARG A 55 7.34 9.95 15.48
C ARG A 55 8.24 11.09 15.01
N LYS A 56 8.09 11.53 13.76
CA LYS A 56 8.83 12.64 13.16
C LYS A 56 7.89 13.49 12.33
N ILE A 57 8.03 14.80 12.45
CA ILE A 57 7.18 15.75 11.73
C ILE A 57 7.51 15.75 10.23
N GLU A 58 8.75 15.44 9.86
CA GLU A 58 9.16 15.36 8.46
C GLU A 58 8.45 14.22 7.71
N ASP A 59 8.08 13.15 8.43
CA ASP A 59 7.31 12.04 7.85
C ASP A 59 5.87 12.48 7.54
N TYR A 60 5.29 13.39 8.34
CA TYR A 60 3.98 13.99 8.06
C TYR A 60 4.02 14.78 6.75
N TYR A 61 4.95 15.74 6.64
CA TYR A 61 5.07 16.57 5.45
C TYR A 61 5.34 15.73 4.19
N LYS A 62 6.21 14.72 4.27
CA LYS A 62 6.43 13.80 3.14
C LYS A 62 5.15 13.11 2.67
N VAL A 63 4.26 12.72 3.58
CA VAL A 63 2.99 12.09 3.19
C VAL A 63 2.05 13.11 2.57
N MET A 64 1.93 14.30 3.18
CA MET A 64 1.06 15.37 2.69
C MET A 64 1.50 15.90 1.32
N ASP A 65 2.80 16.11 1.12
CA ASP A 65 3.37 16.67 -0.11
C ASP A 65 3.41 15.66 -1.27
N ASN A 66 3.18 14.37 -0.99
CA ASN A 66 3.29 13.29 -1.98
C ASN A 66 2.03 12.40 -2.01
N ASP A 67 0.89 12.91 -1.55
CA ASP A 67 -0.38 12.20 -1.50
C ASP A 67 -0.75 11.58 -2.86
N LYS A 68 -0.66 12.37 -3.95
CA LYS A 68 -0.89 11.90 -5.33
C LYS A 68 0.03 10.76 -5.72
N ALA A 69 1.33 10.88 -5.41
CA ALA A 69 2.31 9.86 -5.73
C ALA A 69 2.06 8.56 -4.96
N ILE A 70 1.60 8.66 -3.70
CA ILE A 70 1.23 7.52 -2.86
C ILE A 70 -0.02 6.84 -3.44
N ILE A 71 -1.05 7.61 -3.80
CA ILE A 71 -2.29 7.11 -4.40
C ILE A 71 -1.99 6.43 -5.73
N ASN A 72 -1.25 7.08 -6.63
CA ASN A 72 -0.85 6.51 -7.92
C ASN A 72 -0.02 5.24 -7.76
N LYS A 73 0.83 5.16 -6.72
CA LYS A 73 1.55 3.93 -6.41
C LYS A 73 0.63 2.78 -6.00
N LEU A 74 -0.41 3.07 -5.21
CA LEU A 74 -1.43 2.07 -4.84
C LEU A 74 -2.22 1.60 -6.07
N VAL A 75 -2.72 2.54 -6.88
CA VAL A 75 -3.45 2.25 -8.13
C VAL A 75 -2.60 1.36 -9.05
N LYS A 76 -1.34 1.74 -9.28
CA LYS A 76 -0.40 0.93 -10.08
C LYS A 76 -0.22 -0.49 -9.54
N ALA A 77 -0.11 -0.63 -8.21
CA ALA A 77 0.05 -1.94 -7.59
C ALA A 77 -1.20 -2.82 -7.74
N ILE A 78 -2.39 -2.22 -7.67
CA ILE A 78 -3.66 -2.92 -7.89
C ILE A 78 -3.80 -3.35 -9.35
N ILE A 79 -3.47 -2.47 -10.30
CA ILE A 79 -3.49 -2.80 -11.74
C ILE A 79 -2.51 -3.94 -12.04
N ASP A 80 -1.28 -3.88 -11.52
CA ASP A 80 -0.29 -4.95 -11.70
C ASP A 80 -0.76 -6.28 -11.10
N TYR A 81 -1.44 -6.23 -9.95
CA TYR A 81 -2.06 -7.40 -9.32
C TYR A 81 -3.20 -7.98 -10.16
N ASN A 82 -4.13 -7.14 -10.63
CA ASN A 82 -5.25 -7.54 -11.49
C ASN A 82 -4.73 -8.19 -12.78
N ARG A 83 -3.70 -7.60 -13.39
CA ARG A 83 -3.05 -8.18 -14.57
C ARG A 83 -2.43 -9.54 -14.26
N ALA A 84 -1.71 -9.67 -13.15
CA ALA A 84 -1.11 -10.94 -12.74
C ALA A 84 -2.18 -12.04 -12.52
N LEU A 85 -3.36 -11.71 -12.00
CA LEU A 85 -4.48 -12.64 -11.90
C LEU A 85 -5.03 -13.03 -13.27
N GLU A 86 -5.24 -12.06 -14.15
CA GLU A 86 -5.82 -12.27 -15.48
C GLU A 86 -4.99 -13.26 -16.32
N ILE A 87 -3.66 -13.11 -16.31
CA ILE A 87 -2.75 -13.99 -17.05
C ILE A 87 -2.22 -15.17 -16.21
N ASN A 88 -2.70 -15.35 -14.98
CA ASN A 88 -2.25 -16.38 -14.04
C ASN A 88 -0.72 -16.39 -13.83
N ASP A 89 -0.11 -15.21 -13.67
CA ASP A 89 1.34 -15.03 -13.44
C ASP A 89 1.73 -15.48 -12.02
N ARG A 90 1.97 -16.78 -11.86
CA ARG A 90 2.38 -17.38 -10.58
C ARG A 90 3.68 -16.76 -10.04
N ASN A 91 4.60 -16.33 -10.89
CA ASN A 91 5.85 -15.72 -10.44
C ASN A 91 5.59 -14.42 -9.68
N LYS A 92 4.61 -13.61 -10.11
CA LYS A 92 4.20 -12.41 -9.38
C LYS A 92 3.31 -12.73 -8.18
N LEU A 93 2.33 -13.61 -8.37
CA LEU A 93 1.32 -13.93 -7.36
C LEU A 93 1.95 -14.63 -6.15
N GLU A 94 2.95 -15.47 -6.36
CA GLU A 94 3.63 -16.24 -5.32
C GLU A 94 4.96 -15.63 -4.86
N ASP A 95 5.39 -14.47 -5.36
CA ASP A 95 6.59 -13.79 -4.86
C ASP A 95 6.31 -13.16 -3.48
N PRO A 96 7.03 -13.58 -2.40
CA PRO A 96 6.98 -12.96 -1.07
C PRO A 96 7.25 -11.46 -1.03
N LYS A 97 7.94 -10.92 -2.03
CA LYS A 97 8.29 -9.50 -2.15
C LYS A 97 7.20 -8.69 -2.86
N ARG A 98 6.22 -9.36 -3.48
CA ARG A 98 5.09 -8.78 -4.22
C ARG A 98 3.78 -9.18 -3.58
N PHE A 99 3.02 -10.08 -4.21
CA PHE A 99 1.62 -10.31 -3.90
C PHE A 99 1.35 -11.51 -3.01
N LYS A 100 2.32 -12.43 -2.78
CA LYS A 100 2.10 -13.64 -1.98
C LYS A 100 1.50 -13.35 -0.61
N PHE A 101 1.97 -12.27 0.01
CA PHE A 101 1.54 -11.85 1.32
C PHE A 101 0.77 -10.53 1.28
N SER A 102 0.31 -10.08 0.11
CA SER A 102 -0.49 -8.86 0.07
C SER A 102 -1.92 -9.14 0.51
N THR A 103 -2.57 -8.14 1.08
CA THR A 103 -4.00 -8.18 1.39
C THR A 103 -4.88 -8.13 0.14
N PHE A 104 -4.31 -7.84 -1.04
CA PHE A 104 -5.05 -7.76 -2.29
C PHE A 104 -5.78 -9.07 -2.64
N GLN A 105 -5.19 -10.21 -2.26
CA GLN A 105 -5.78 -11.54 -2.44
C GLN A 105 -7.15 -11.68 -1.76
N ASN A 106 -7.40 -10.92 -0.70
CA ASN A 106 -8.69 -10.93 0.01
C ASN A 106 -9.77 -10.13 -0.73
N TYR A 107 -9.38 -9.35 -1.73
CA TYR A 107 -10.24 -8.35 -2.39
C TYR A 107 -10.26 -8.49 -3.91
N SER A 108 -9.74 -9.60 -4.47
CA SER A 108 -9.51 -9.79 -5.90
C SER A 108 -10.68 -9.37 -6.80
N THR A 109 -11.91 -9.76 -6.46
CA THR A 109 -13.10 -9.38 -7.24
C THR A 109 -13.37 -7.89 -7.19
N ARG A 110 -13.22 -7.27 -6.01
CA ARG A 110 -13.52 -5.84 -5.79
C ARG A 110 -12.46 -4.95 -6.42
N LEU A 111 -11.21 -5.39 -6.45
CA LEU A 111 -10.10 -4.62 -7.01
C LEU A 111 -10.16 -4.51 -8.55
N LYS A 112 -10.92 -5.37 -9.25
CA LYS A 112 -11.07 -5.33 -10.72
C LYS A 112 -11.64 -4.01 -11.25
N VAL A 113 -12.38 -3.27 -10.44
CA VAL A 113 -12.96 -1.98 -10.84
C VAL A 113 -11.92 -0.87 -10.91
N ILE A 114 -10.74 -1.06 -10.32
CA ILE A 114 -9.65 -0.09 -10.33
C ILE A 114 -8.84 -0.25 -11.62
N THR A 115 -8.71 0.84 -12.36
CA THR A 115 -8.11 0.91 -13.69
C THR A 115 -7.18 2.11 -13.82
N GLU A 116 -6.56 2.30 -14.98
CA GLU A 116 -5.69 3.45 -15.25
C GLU A 116 -6.43 4.81 -15.11
N LYS A 117 -7.75 4.83 -15.23
CA LYS A 117 -8.57 6.04 -15.03
C LYS A 117 -8.55 6.54 -13.58
N ASP A 118 -8.14 5.69 -12.63
CA ASP A 118 -8.06 6.04 -11.22
C ASP A 118 -6.71 6.70 -10.84
N TYR A 119 -5.78 6.86 -11.80
CA TYR A 119 -4.61 7.71 -11.59
C TYR A 119 -5.02 9.17 -11.40
N LEU A 120 -4.34 9.84 -10.47
CA LEU A 120 -4.46 11.27 -10.25
C LEU A 120 -3.46 12.04 -11.14
N GLU A 121 -3.95 13.10 -11.78
CA GLU A 121 -3.15 14.09 -12.52
C GLU A 121 -2.38 15.04 -11.59
#